data_AF-A0A821C1U4-F1
#
_entry.id   AF-A0A821C1U4-F1
#
_cell.length_a   1.000
_cell.length_b   1.000
_cell.length_c   1.000
_cell.angle_alpha   90.00
_cell.angle_beta   90.00
_cell.angle_gamma   90.00
#
_symmetry.space_group_name_H-M   'P 1'
#
loop_
_entity.id
_entity.type
_entity.pdbx_description
1 polymer ?
#
loop_
_entity_poly.entity_id
_entity_poly.type
_entity_poly.pdbx_seq_one_letter_code
_entity_poly.pdbx_strand_id
1 'polypeptide(L)'
;MIVHFKTTNINCFYVNQCLEKLREVARDKSGSGNILEANIEAARARCTLGEIFQALEDAFSRHVAESGLVSGAYRKTFDDGKNNNELKQVIDRVETPSEVARQAIDADVHIVGVSTLGAGHKSLEPELIKKLNELRTRDIIVTVGGVIPPQDYQQLYDQGVKLIFRPGTRIPEAVIQILGHIEKTFNSSNKPK
;
A
#
# COMPACT_ATOMS: atom_id res chain seq x y z
N MET A 1 -6.22 6.07 -3.90
CA MET A 1 -6.32 7.40 -4.53
C MET A 1 -7.79 7.68 -4.85
N ILE A 2 -8.50 8.41 -4.00
CA ILE A 2 -9.89 8.83 -4.28
C ILE A 2 -9.78 10.21 -4.94
N VAL A 3 -9.99 10.28 -6.25
CA VAL A 3 -9.94 11.55 -6.98
C VAL A 3 -11.34 12.17 -6.89
N HIS A 4 -11.50 13.21 -6.07
CA HIS A 4 -12.72 14.00 -6.01
C HIS A 4 -12.79 14.93 -7.23
N PHE A 5 -13.45 14.49 -8.30
CA PHE A 5 -13.89 15.37 -9.37
C PHE A 5 -15.33 15.79 -9.08
N LYS A 6 -15.52 16.92 -8.37
CA LYS A 6 -16.84 17.55 -8.31
C LYS A 6 -17.13 18.14 -9.68
N THR A 7 -18.19 17.67 -10.33
CA THR A 7 -18.59 18.16 -11.64
C THR A 7 -19.23 19.54 -11.50
N THR A 8 -18.46 20.61 -11.69
CA THR A 8 -18.85 22.00 -11.40
C THR A 8 -19.84 22.62 -12.39
N ASN A 9 -20.43 21.85 -13.31
CA ASN A 9 -21.21 22.40 -14.44
C ASN A 9 -22.43 21.57 -14.88
N ILE A 10 -22.98 20.75 -13.99
CA ILE A 10 -24.22 19.97 -14.22
C ILE A 10 -25.27 20.43 -13.22
N ASN A 11 -26.56 20.24 -13.55
CA ASN A 11 -27.67 20.43 -12.62
C ASN A 11 -27.47 19.60 -11.34
N CYS A 12 -26.86 20.21 -10.32
CA CYS A 12 -26.50 19.57 -9.06
C CYS A 12 -27.72 18.97 -8.33
N PHE A 13 -28.90 19.56 -8.53
CA PHE A 13 -30.13 19.06 -7.92
C PHE A 13 -30.50 17.67 -8.48
N TYR A 14 -30.44 17.52 -9.80
CA TYR A 14 -30.73 16.24 -10.46
C TYR A 14 -29.68 15.16 -10.15
N VAL A 15 -28.39 15.55 -10.13
CA VAL A 15 -27.29 14.65 -9.74
C VAL A 15 -27.48 14.11 -8.32
N ASN A 16 -27.77 14.99 -7.36
CA ASN A 16 -28.00 14.57 -5.98
C ASN A 16 -29.22 13.65 -5.86
N GLN A 17 -30.32 13.92 -6.58
CA GLN A 17 -31.48 13.01 -6.59
C GLN A 17 -31.13 11.61 -7.09
N CYS A 18 -30.37 11.49 -8.18
CA CYS A 18 -29.96 10.19 -8.70
C CYS A 18 -29.04 9.44 -7.71
N LEU A 19 -28.12 10.15 -7.04
CA LEU A 19 -27.24 9.54 -6.04
C LEU A 19 -27.98 9.13 -4.77
N GLU A 20 -28.96 9.92 -4.30
CA GLU A 20 -29.81 9.53 -3.16
C GLU A 20 -30.65 8.29 -3.48
N LYS A 21 -31.27 8.24 -4.67
CA LYS A 21 -31.99 7.04 -5.12
C LYS A 21 -31.08 5.80 -5.16
N LEU A 22 -29.83 5.96 -5.62
CA LEU A 22 -28.84 4.88 -5.59
C LEU A 22 -28.52 4.42 -4.16
N ARG A 23 -28.37 5.36 -3.21
CA ARG A 23 -28.17 5.03 -1.78
C ARG A 23 -29.36 4.29 -1.17
N GLU A 24 -30.58 4.72 -1.48
CA GLU A 24 -31.81 4.08 -1.00
C GLU A 24 -31.91 2.63 -1.49
N VAL A 25 -31.72 2.41 -2.80
CA VAL A 25 -31.74 1.08 -3.41
C VAL A 25 -30.60 0.20 -2.87
N ALA A 26 -29.42 0.77 -2.63
CA ALA A 26 -28.29 0.04 -2.07
C ALA A 26 -28.49 -0.36 -0.60
N ARG A 27 -29.24 0.44 0.19
CA ARG A 27 -29.56 0.15 1.59
C ARG A 27 -30.74 -0.77 1.77
N ASP A 28 -31.60 -0.90 0.75
CA ASP A 28 -32.79 -1.74 0.81
C ASP A 28 -32.42 -3.23 0.88
N LYS A 29 -32.65 -3.84 2.05
CA LYS A 29 -32.40 -5.26 2.29
C LYS A 29 -33.50 -6.18 1.74
N SER A 30 -34.64 -5.62 1.31
CA SER A 30 -35.73 -6.41 0.74
C SER A 30 -35.45 -6.87 -0.69
N GLY A 31 -34.45 -6.25 -1.36
CA GLY A 31 -34.10 -6.56 -2.74
C GLY A 31 -35.14 -6.08 -3.75
N SER A 32 -36.01 -5.14 -3.36
CA SER A 32 -37.10 -4.65 -4.22
C SER A 32 -36.61 -3.73 -5.36
N GLY A 33 -35.44 -3.10 -5.19
CA GLY A 33 -34.83 -2.21 -6.18
C GLY A 33 -33.65 -2.83 -6.94
N ASN A 34 -33.46 -2.37 -8.18
CA ASN A 34 -32.34 -2.78 -9.02
C ASN A 34 -31.19 -1.76 -8.95
N ILE A 35 -30.07 -2.17 -8.35
CA ILE A 35 -28.88 -1.32 -8.19
C ILE A 35 -28.30 -0.92 -9.57
N LEU A 36 -28.29 -1.82 -10.54
CA LEU A 36 -27.77 -1.54 -11.88
C LEU A 36 -28.62 -0.47 -12.59
N GLU A 37 -29.94 -0.51 -12.42
CA GLU A 37 -30.85 0.50 -12.97
C GLU A 37 -30.54 1.89 -12.39
N ALA A 38 -30.40 2.00 -11.07
CA ALA A 38 -30.02 3.25 -10.40
C ALA A 38 -28.63 3.74 -10.82
N ASN A 39 -27.67 2.83 -11.09
CA ASN A 39 -26.36 3.17 -11.63
C ASN A 39 -26.45 3.76 -13.06
N ILE A 40 -27.32 3.20 -13.91
CA ILE A 40 -27.54 3.71 -15.27
C ILE A 40 -28.14 5.11 -15.22
N GLU A 41 -29.09 5.37 -14.31
CA GLU A 41 -29.66 6.70 -14.11
C GLU A 41 -28.59 7.71 -13.63
N ALA A 42 -27.76 7.33 -12.67
CA ALA A 42 -26.65 8.17 -12.19
C ALA A 42 -25.63 8.46 -13.30
N ALA A 43 -25.27 7.46 -14.11
CA ALA A 43 -24.38 7.63 -15.26
C ALA A 43 -24.98 8.55 -16.34
N ARG A 44 -26.30 8.44 -16.59
CA ARG A 44 -27.03 9.35 -17.50
C ARG A 44 -27.07 10.78 -16.98
N ALA A 45 -27.16 10.95 -15.66
CA ALA A 45 -27.01 12.24 -14.99
C ALA A 45 -25.56 12.79 -15.01
N ARG A 46 -24.62 12.07 -15.66
CA ARG A 46 -23.19 12.37 -15.73
C ARG A 46 -22.50 12.38 -14.37
N CYS A 47 -22.98 11.55 -13.43
CA CYS A 47 -22.22 11.25 -12.22
C CYS A 47 -20.91 10.56 -12.60
N THR A 48 -19.84 10.90 -11.90
CA THR A 48 -18.55 10.25 -12.06
C THR A 48 -18.57 8.85 -11.44
N LEU A 49 -17.66 7.98 -11.88
CA LEU A 49 -17.44 6.69 -11.23
C LEU A 49 -17.11 6.87 -9.74
N GLY A 50 -16.35 7.91 -9.36
CA GLY A 50 -16.04 8.19 -7.96
C GLY A 50 -17.28 8.50 -7.12
N GLU A 51 -18.21 9.32 -7.62
CA GLU A 51 -19.45 9.66 -6.91
C GLU A 51 -20.39 8.45 -6.78
N ILE A 52 -20.52 7.67 -7.85
CA ILE A 52 -21.33 6.45 -7.88
C ILE A 52 -20.79 5.42 -6.87
N PHE A 53 -19.49 5.13 -6.92
CA PHE A 53 -18.87 4.18 -6.00
C PHE A 53 -18.91 4.69 -4.56
N GLN A 54 -18.74 5.99 -4.32
CA GLN A 54 -18.86 6.56 -2.98
C GLN A 54 -20.27 6.38 -2.41
N ALA A 55 -21.31 6.55 -3.22
CA ALA A 55 -22.70 6.31 -2.80
C ALA A 55 -22.98 4.82 -2.48
N LEU A 56 -22.35 3.90 -3.22
CA LEU A 56 -22.42 2.46 -2.92
C LEU A 56 -21.64 2.10 -1.64
N GLU A 57 -20.50 2.73 -1.40
CA GLU A 57 -19.69 2.53 -0.19
C GLU A 57 -20.46 2.88 1.10
N ASP A 58 -21.36 3.88 1.05
CA ASP A 58 -22.21 4.26 2.18
C ASP A 58 -23.17 3.12 2.63
N ALA A 59 -23.47 2.17 1.74
CA ALA A 59 -24.36 1.05 2.02
C ALA A 59 -23.62 -0.28 2.23
N PHE A 60 -22.56 -0.54 1.45
CA PHE A 60 -21.87 -1.85 1.42
C PHE A 60 -20.54 -1.87 2.17
N SER A 61 -19.98 -0.71 2.54
CA SER A 61 -18.62 -0.55 3.06
C SER A 61 -17.54 -1.09 2.10
N ARG A 62 -16.25 -0.87 2.41
CA ARG A 62 -15.15 -1.45 1.66
C ARG A 62 -14.75 -2.79 2.25
N HIS A 63 -14.67 -3.81 1.41
CA HIS A 63 -14.11 -5.09 1.81
C HIS A 63 -12.63 -4.92 2.19
N VAL A 64 -12.24 -5.56 3.29
CA VAL A 64 -10.85 -5.70 3.75
C VAL A 64 -10.57 -7.19 3.79
N ALA A 65 -9.59 -7.64 3.02
CA ALA A 65 -9.23 -9.05 2.95
C ALA A 65 -8.56 -9.49 4.27
N GLU A 66 -8.98 -10.64 4.80
CA GLU A 66 -8.24 -11.32 5.85
C GLU A 66 -7.12 -12.16 5.22
N SER A 67 -5.89 -11.65 5.28
CA SER A 67 -4.72 -12.35 4.75
C SER A 67 -4.19 -13.36 5.78
N GLY A 68 -4.30 -14.65 5.45
CA GLY A 68 -3.61 -15.71 6.18
C GLY A 68 -2.13 -15.76 5.82
N LEU A 69 -1.24 -15.71 6.82
CA LEU A 69 0.18 -15.92 6.59
C LEU A 69 0.44 -17.41 6.28
N VAL A 70 0.93 -17.71 5.07
CA VAL A 70 1.37 -19.06 4.72
C VAL A 70 2.78 -19.28 5.28
N SER A 71 2.88 -19.84 6.49
CA SER A 71 4.16 -20.22 7.09
C SER A 71 4.62 -21.60 6.60
N GLY A 72 5.90 -21.71 6.26
CA GLY A 72 6.56 -23.00 5.98
C GLY A 72 6.51 -23.51 4.53
N ALA A 73 5.77 -22.87 3.63
CA ALA A 73 5.72 -23.27 2.21
C ALA A 73 7.09 -23.16 1.52
N TYR A 74 7.80 -22.06 1.72
CA TYR A 74 9.18 -21.88 1.22
C TYR A 74 10.23 -22.65 2.02
N ARG A 75 9.97 -22.98 3.29
CA ARG A 75 10.92 -23.67 4.17
C ARG A 75 11.01 -25.17 3.87
N LYS A 76 9.89 -25.81 3.49
CA LYS A 76 9.85 -27.23 3.09
C LYS A 76 10.64 -27.51 1.81
N THR A 77 10.86 -26.51 0.97
CA THR A 77 11.58 -26.64 -0.30
C THR A 77 13.05 -26.23 -0.21
N PHE A 78 13.48 -25.58 0.88
CA PHE A 78 14.81 -24.96 0.96
C PHE A 78 15.63 -25.17 2.23
N ASP A 79 15.18 -25.86 3.30
CA ASP A 79 16.11 -26.03 4.44
C ASP A 79 15.98 -27.25 5.38
N ASP A 80 17.17 -27.79 5.70
CA ASP A 80 17.49 -28.58 6.88
C ASP A 80 17.46 -27.68 8.13
N GLY A 81 16.35 -27.73 8.85
CA GLY A 81 16.21 -27.45 10.28
C GLY A 81 16.96 -26.24 10.88
N LYS A 82 16.26 -25.10 11.05
CA LYS A 82 16.15 -24.36 12.32
C LYS A 82 15.03 -23.31 12.32
N ASN A 83 14.33 -23.22 13.46
CA ASN A 83 13.16 -22.39 13.72
C ASN A 83 13.54 -20.96 14.16
N ASN A 84 12.70 -19.99 13.83
CA ASN A 84 12.32 -18.86 14.69
C ASN A 84 10.93 -18.32 14.27
N ASN A 85 10.09 -18.01 15.26
CA ASN A 85 8.66 -17.70 15.14
C ASN A 85 8.37 -16.25 15.57
N GLU A 86 8.74 -15.23 14.80
CA GLU A 86 8.30 -13.85 15.08
C GLU A 86 8.21 -13.03 13.78
N LEU A 87 7.22 -13.31 12.93
CA LEU A 87 6.92 -12.48 11.76
C LEU A 87 5.40 -12.39 11.59
N LYS A 88 4.76 -11.53 12.39
CA LYS A 88 3.36 -11.14 12.21
C LYS A 88 3.26 -9.63 12.27
N GLN A 89 3.20 -9.00 11.10
CA GLN A 89 2.62 -7.69 10.78
C GLN A 89 3.08 -7.37 9.34
N VAL A 90 2.27 -6.94 8.37
CA VAL A 90 1.16 -5.97 8.37
C VAL A 90 0.07 -6.43 7.40
N ILE A 91 -1.17 -6.01 7.67
CA ILE A 91 -2.43 -6.40 7.02
C ILE A 91 -2.66 -5.59 5.73
N ASP A 92 -3.28 -6.24 4.76
CA ASP A 92 -3.60 -5.76 3.41
C ASP A 92 -4.49 -4.49 3.42
N ARG A 93 -3.85 -3.32 3.31
CA ARG A 93 -4.50 -2.03 3.10
C ARG A 93 -3.69 -1.23 2.08
N VAL A 94 -4.35 -0.42 1.25
CA VAL A 94 -3.64 0.60 0.46
C VAL A 94 -3.17 1.67 1.43
N GLU A 95 -1.97 1.47 1.95
CA GLU A 95 -1.38 2.35 2.94
C GLU A 95 -0.75 3.55 2.25
N THR A 96 -1.05 4.73 2.76
CA THR A 96 -0.33 5.95 2.37
C THR A 96 1.10 5.89 2.92
N PRO A 97 2.09 6.54 2.28
CA PRO A 97 3.46 6.59 2.82
C PRO A 97 3.56 7.08 4.27
N SER A 98 2.62 7.95 4.68
CA SER A 98 2.55 8.44 6.06
C SER A 98 2.04 7.39 7.06
N GLU A 99 1.10 6.53 6.65
CA GLU A 99 0.62 5.41 7.48
C GLU A 99 1.69 4.34 7.62
N VAL A 100 2.35 3.96 6.52
CA VAL A 100 3.48 3.00 6.54
C VAL A 100 4.60 3.49 7.46
N ALA A 101 4.96 4.78 7.38
CA ALA A 101 6.01 5.34 8.22
C ALA A 101 5.67 5.27 9.72
N ARG A 102 4.41 5.54 10.09
CA ARG A 102 3.97 5.43 11.49
C ARG A 102 3.99 3.99 11.97
N GLN A 103 3.46 3.06 11.18
CA GLN A 103 3.46 1.65 11.56
C GLN A 103 4.88 1.09 11.73
N ALA A 104 5.80 1.47 10.84
CA ALA A 104 7.20 1.08 10.96
C ALA A 104 7.83 1.53 12.30
N ILE A 105 7.47 2.73 12.77
CA ILE A 105 7.92 3.25 14.06
C ILE A 105 7.23 2.53 15.21
N ASP A 106 5.90 2.38 15.16
CA ASP A 106 5.11 1.76 16.23
C ASP A 106 5.52 0.29 16.44
N ALA A 107 5.94 -0.39 15.37
CA ALA A 107 6.43 -1.76 15.40
C ALA A 107 7.95 -1.88 15.64
N ASP A 108 8.67 -0.76 15.79
CA ASP A 108 10.13 -0.69 15.99
C ASP A 108 10.92 -1.54 14.97
N VAL A 109 10.59 -1.40 13.68
CA VAL A 109 11.21 -2.23 12.64
C VAL A 109 12.57 -1.69 12.22
N HIS A 110 13.53 -2.59 12.04
CA HIS A 110 14.85 -2.26 11.47
C HIS A 110 14.79 -1.92 9.98
N ILE A 111 13.84 -2.52 9.25
CA ILE A 111 13.73 -2.43 7.79
C ILE A 111 12.27 -2.29 7.36
N VAL A 112 12.05 -1.40 6.39
CA VAL A 112 10.83 -1.35 5.59
C VAL A 112 11.14 -1.84 4.18
N GLY A 113 10.50 -2.93 3.76
CA GLY A 113 10.57 -3.47 2.41
C GLY A 113 9.35 -3.08 1.59
N VAL A 114 9.53 -2.24 0.58
CA VAL A 114 8.45 -1.81 -0.32
C VAL A 114 8.41 -2.72 -1.54
N SER A 115 7.26 -3.32 -1.84
CA SER A 115 7.06 -4.09 -3.07
C SER A 115 6.25 -3.27 -4.09
N THR A 116 6.85 -2.97 -5.24
CA THR A 116 6.29 -2.09 -6.26
C THR A 116 6.19 -2.83 -7.61
N LEU A 117 4.95 -3.12 -8.02
CA LEU A 117 4.64 -3.76 -9.31
C LEU A 117 4.15 -2.76 -10.36
N GLY A 118 3.87 -1.52 -9.94
CA GLY A 118 3.55 -0.39 -10.83
C GLY A 118 4.69 0.63 -10.83
N ALA A 119 4.64 1.64 -11.71
CA ALA A 119 5.64 2.71 -11.78
C ALA A 119 5.61 3.70 -10.58
N GLY A 120 5.17 3.23 -9.40
CA GLY A 120 5.05 4.00 -8.17
C GLY A 120 6.40 4.40 -7.58
N HIS A 121 7.48 3.68 -7.94
CA HIS A 121 8.87 3.89 -7.49
C HIS A 121 9.40 5.31 -7.62
N LYS A 122 8.80 6.12 -8.48
CA LYS A 122 9.22 7.51 -8.70
C LYS A 122 8.58 8.51 -7.73
N SER A 123 7.50 8.13 -7.04
CA SER A 123 6.72 9.04 -6.21
C SER A 123 6.54 8.57 -4.77
N LEU A 124 6.10 7.33 -4.55
CA LEU A 124 5.67 6.87 -3.22
C LEU A 124 6.86 6.57 -2.28
N GLU A 125 7.93 6.03 -2.83
CA GLU A 125 9.13 5.60 -2.14
C GLU A 125 9.95 6.81 -1.63
N PRO A 126 10.23 7.85 -2.45
CA PRO A 126 10.80 9.08 -1.92
C PRO A 126 9.91 9.78 -0.89
N GLU A 127 8.58 9.73 -1.05
CA GLU A 127 7.66 10.29 -0.05
C GLU A 127 7.74 9.54 1.28
N LEU A 128 7.81 8.21 1.26
CA LEU A 128 7.99 7.36 2.43
C LEU A 128 9.30 7.69 3.17
N ILE A 129 10.42 7.76 2.45
CA ILE A 129 11.73 8.09 3.04
C ILE A 129 11.70 9.49 3.65
N LYS A 130 11.07 10.47 2.98
CA LYS A 130 10.90 11.81 3.52
C LYS A 130 10.11 11.78 4.84
N LYS A 131 9.01 11.02 4.91
CA LYS A 131 8.20 10.87 6.12
C LYS A 131 8.96 10.20 7.26
N LEU A 132 9.71 9.14 6.98
CA LEU A 132 10.57 8.47 7.96
C LEU A 132 11.65 9.42 8.51
N ASN A 133 12.22 10.28 7.66
CA ASN A 133 13.19 11.30 8.06
C ASN A 133 12.56 12.43 8.90
N GLU A 134 11.35 12.90 8.54
CA GLU A 134 10.59 13.90 9.32
C GLU A 134 10.31 13.41 10.74
N LEU A 135 10.02 12.12 10.89
CA LEU A 135 9.78 11.46 12.19
C LEU A 135 11.08 11.10 12.95
N ARG A 136 12.25 11.53 12.45
CA ARG A 136 13.60 11.36 13.04
C ARG A 136 14.09 9.91 13.18
N THR A 137 13.48 8.98 12.50
CA THR A 137 13.92 7.58 12.38
C THR A 137 15.04 7.46 11.34
N ARG A 138 16.26 7.85 11.72
CA ARG A 138 17.44 7.74 10.83
C ARG A 138 17.96 6.31 10.67
N ASP A 139 17.48 5.39 11.51
CA ASP A 139 18.01 4.03 11.60
C ASP A 139 17.19 3.00 10.81
N ILE A 140 15.99 3.36 10.33
CA ILE A 140 15.15 2.45 9.55
C ILE A 140 15.67 2.38 8.11
N ILE A 141 16.05 1.18 7.67
CA ILE A 141 16.55 0.93 6.32
C ILE A 141 15.35 0.73 5.38
N VAL A 142 15.31 1.47 4.27
CA VAL A 142 14.31 1.27 3.22
C VAL A 142 14.90 0.44 2.07
N THR A 143 14.20 -0.64 1.72
CA THR A 143 14.52 -1.49 0.57
C THR A 143 13.33 -1.53 -0.39
N VAL A 144 13.58 -1.67 -1.69
CA VAL A 144 12.52 -1.70 -2.70
C VAL A 144 12.67 -2.96 -3.55
N GLY A 145 11.57 -3.67 -3.78
CA GLY A 145 11.50 -4.84 -4.62
C GLY A 145 10.44 -4.72 -5.71
N GLY A 146 10.63 -5.39 -6.85
CA GLY A 146 9.64 -5.45 -7.93
C GLY A 146 10.18 -4.98 -9.27
N VAL A 147 9.30 -4.53 -10.18
CA VAL A 147 9.65 -4.24 -11.57
C VAL A 147 10.16 -2.81 -11.72
N ILE A 148 11.45 -2.62 -11.44
CA ILE A 148 12.11 -1.30 -11.49
C ILE A 148 13.08 -1.24 -12.69
N PRO A 149 12.93 -0.28 -13.62
CA PRO A 149 13.88 -0.05 -14.71
C PRO A 149 15.29 0.27 -14.19
N PRO A 150 16.36 -0.31 -14.75
CA PRO A 150 17.75 -0.08 -14.28
C PRO A 150 18.18 1.40 -14.26
N GLN A 151 17.65 2.20 -15.19
CA GLN A 151 17.92 3.64 -15.29
C GLN A 151 17.43 4.43 -14.07
N ASP A 152 16.44 3.93 -13.34
CA ASP A 152 15.89 4.61 -12.17
C ASP A 152 16.63 4.26 -10.87
N TYR A 153 17.62 3.35 -10.91
CA TYR A 153 18.28 2.83 -9.70
C TYR A 153 19.09 3.90 -8.99
N GLN A 154 19.87 4.67 -9.74
CA GLN A 154 20.73 5.70 -9.15
C GLN A 154 19.89 6.73 -8.40
N GLN A 155 18.79 7.18 -9.00
CA GLN A 155 17.87 8.11 -8.38
C GLN A 155 17.28 7.56 -7.08
N LEU A 156 16.90 6.28 -7.03
CA LEU A 156 16.38 5.65 -5.81
C LEU A 156 17.45 5.55 -4.71
N TYR A 157 18.69 5.20 -5.06
CA TYR A 157 19.81 5.20 -4.12
C TYR A 157 20.08 6.59 -3.56
N ASP A 158 20.08 7.61 -4.42
CA ASP A 158 20.29 9.01 -4.04
C ASP A 158 19.18 9.52 -3.11
N GLN A 159 17.95 9.02 -3.28
CA GLN A 159 16.80 9.33 -2.43
C GLN A 159 16.84 8.62 -1.07
N GLY A 160 17.71 7.61 -0.88
CA GLY A 160 17.94 6.96 0.41
C GLY A 160 17.58 5.47 0.47
N VAL A 161 17.11 4.88 -0.64
CA VAL A 161 16.94 3.41 -0.73
C VAL A 161 18.31 2.75 -0.59
N LYS A 162 18.42 1.68 0.20
CA LYS A 162 19.70 0.97 0.40
C LYS A 162 19.87 -0.25 -0.49
N LEU A 163 18.78 -0.95 -0.81
CA LEU A 163 18.80 -2.18 -1.59
C LEU A 163 17.61 -2.21 -2.56
N ILE A 164 17.88 -2.68 -3.78
CA ILE A 164 16.88 -2.88 -4.83
C ILE A 164 16.86 -4.36 -5.23
N PHE A 165 15.71 -5.01 -5.11
CA PHE A 165 15.51 -6.43 -5.44
C PHE A 165 14.64 -6.60 -6.69
N ARG A 166 15.21 -7.22 -7.72
CA ARG A 166 14.57 -7.37 -9.03
C ARG A 166 13.76 -8.66 -9.10
N PRO A 167 12.86 -8.81 -10.09
CA PRO A 167 12.27 -10.10 -10.37
C PRO A 167 13.37 -11.13 -10.67
N GLY A 168 13.29 -12.29 -10.02
CA GLY A 168 14.31 -13.34 -10.13
C GLY A 168 15.45 -13.27 -9.12
N THR A 169 15.51 -12.25 -8.25
CA THR A 169 16.44 -12.26 -7.11
C THR A 169 16.17 -13.46 -6.21
N ARG A 170 17.22 -14.23 -5.89
CA ARG A 170 17.12 -15.39 -5.01
C ARG A 170 16.92 -14.94 -3.57
N ILE A 171 15.90 -15.49 -2.91
CA ILE A 171 15.54 -15.12 -1.53
C ILE A 171 16.73 -15.21 -0.55
N PRO A 172 17.55 -16.30 -0.54
CA PRO A 172 18.69 -16.38 0.38
C PRO A 172 19.71 -15.26 0.16
N GLU A 173 19.96 -14.87 -1.09
CA GLU A 173 20.91 -13.80 -1.42
C GLU A 173 20.39 -12.44 -0.94
N ALA A 174 19.08 -12.18 -1.12
CA ALA A 174 18.44 -10.97 -0.61
C ALA A 174 18.55 -10.87 0.92
N VAL A 175 18.32 -11.98 1.64
CA VAL A 175 18.43 -12.03 3.11
C VAL A 175 19.85 -11.72 3.57
N ILE A 176 20.87 -12.32 2.93
CA ILE A 176 22.27 -12.05 3.27
C ILE A 176 22.62 -10.56 3.06
N GLN A 177 22.17 -9.98 1.95
CA GLN A 177 22.39 -8.56 1.67
C GLN A 177 21.72 -7.65 2.70
N ILE A 178 20.49 -7.99 3.09
CA ILE A 178 19.73 -7.29 4.13
C ILE A 178 20.47 -7.35 5.48
N LEU A 179 20.80 -8.55 5.95
CA LEU A 179 21.48 -8.76 7.24
C LEU A 179 22.81 -8.00 7.29
N GLY A 180 23.60 -8.09 6.23
CA GLY A 180 24.87 -7.37 6.13
C GLY A 180 24.72 -5.84 6.17
N HIS A 181 23.57 -5.28 5.76
CA HIS A 181 23.31 -3.84 5.89
C HIS A 181 22.82 -3.48 7.29
N ILE A 182 21.99 -4.30 7.92
CA ILE A 182 21.58 -4.11 9.33
C ILE A 182 22.80 -4.05 10.22
N GLU A 183 23.70 -5.02 10.11
CA GLU A 183 24.93 -5.09 10.92
C GLU A 183 25.82 -3.85 10.72
N LYS A 184 25.97 -3.37 9.48
CA LYS A 184 26.75 -2.16 9.18
C LYS A 184 26.14 -0.90 9.80
N THR A 185 24.82 -0.76 9.74
CA THR A 185 24.11 0.37 10.34
C THR A 185 24.28 0.34 11.86
N PHE A 186 24.07 -0.82 12.49
CA PHE A 186 24.25 -1.01 13.93
C PHE A 186 25.68 -0.67 14.40
N ASN A 187 26.69 -1.18 13.67
CA ASN A 187 28.09 -0.93 13.99
C ASN A 187 28.52 0.53 13.76
N SER A 188 27.86 1.25 12.85
CA SER A 188 28.11 2.68 12.62
C SER A 188 27.47 3.55 13.70
N SER A 189 26.32 3.15 14.23
CA SER A 189 25.65 3.84 15.35
C SER A 189 26.34 3.60 16.70
N ASN A 190 27.09 2.51 16.86
CA ASN A 190 27.82 2.16 18.09
C ASN A 190 29.29 2.66 18.15
N LYS A 191 29.77 3.45 17.18
CA LYS A 191 31.06 4.12 17.34
C LYS A 191 30.91 5.28 18.32
N PRO A 192 31.71 5.35 19.41
CA PRO A 192 31.72 6.53 20.26
C PRO A 192 32.11 7.75 19.41
N LYS A 193 31.29 8.80 19.48
CA LYS A 193 31.62 10.12 18.93
C LYS A 193 32.82 10.72 19.65
#